data_AF-A0A6A5TCZ3-F1
#
_entry.id   AF-A0A6A5TCZ3-F1
#
_cell.length_a   1.000
_cell.length_b   1.000
_cell.length_c   1.000
_cell.angle_alpha   90.00
_cell.angle_beta   90.00
_cell.angle_gamma   90.00
#
_symmetry.space_group_name_H-M   'P 1'
#
loop_
_entity.id
_entity.type
_entity.pdbx_description
1 polymer ?
#
loop_
_entity_poly.entity_id
_entity_poly.type
_entity_poly.pdbx_seq_one_letter_code
_entity_poly.pdbx_strand_id
1 'polypeptide(L)'
;NQVHRRTVIHDYGKAIYTASSRVSLLAALEGCINRYESLHTRAGMLQCDISPNNLMVNEDEDNPSQHAFLIDLDLAIKEDREKPLGV
;
A
#
# COMPACT_ATOMS: atom_id res chain seq x y z
N ASN A 1 21.96 15.52 7.88
CA ASN A 1 20.59 15.97 8.23
C ASN A 1 19.57 14.93 7.81
N GLN A 2 19.18 14.03 8.72
CA GLN A 2 17.99 13.20 8.54
C GLN A 2 16.88 13.85 9.38
N VAL A 3 15.81 14.29 8.73
CA VAL A 3 14.64 14.82 9.42
C VAL A 3 13.70 13.66 9.67
N HIS A 4 13.46 13.32 10.94
CA HIS A 4 12.45 12.33 11.29
C HIS A 4 11.07 12.95 11.11
N ARG A 5 10.25 12.36 10.24
CA ARG A 5 8.85 12.76 10.02
C ARG A 5 7.97 11.58 10.46
N ARG A 6 6.94 11.86 11.24
CA ARG A 6 5.98 10.86 11.70
C ARG A 6 4.60 11.20 11.16
N THR A 7 4.01 10.29 10.39
CA THR A 7 2.62 10.37 9.96
C THR A 7 1.80 9.45 10.88
N VAL A 8 0.76 9.99 11.52
CA VAL A 8 -0.21 9.16 12.27
C VAL A 8 -1.37 8.87 11.33
N ILE A 9 -1.60 7.60 11.07
CA ILE A 9 -2.66 7.11 10.20
C ILE A 9 -3.70 6.32 11.00
N HIS A 10 -4.91 6.19 10.45
CA HIS A 10 -5.95 5.35 11.04
C HIS A 10 -5.51 3.88 11.09
N ASP A 11 -6.09 3.09 11.99
CA ASP A 11 -5.75 1.67 12.08
C ASP A 11 -6.19 0.96 10.78
N TYR A 12 -5.21 0.57 9.98
CA TYR A 12 -5.40 -0.08 8.68
C TYR A 12 -5.31 -1.61 8.79
N GLY A 13 -5.37 -2.14 10.02
CA GLY A 13 -5.34 -3.56 10.30
C GLY A 13 -3.92 -4.06 10.55
N LYS A 14 -3.70 -5.34 10.25
CA LYS A 14 -2.44 -6.04 10.55
C LYS A 14 -1.73 -6.43 9.26
N ALA A 15 -0.45 -6.75 9.34
CA ALA A 15 0.30 -7.21 8.17
C ALA A 15 -0.34 -8.48 7.56
N ILE A 16 -0.28 -8.62 6.24
CA ILE A 16 -1.08 -9.61 5.50
C ILE A 16 -0.80 -11.05 5.91
N TYR A 17 0.42 -11.35 6.37
CA TYR A 17 0.81 -12.68 6.83
C TYR A 17 0.13 -13.09 8.15
N THR A 18 -0.55 -12.16 8.82
CA THR A 18 -1.31 -12.41 10.05
C THR A 18 -2.80 -12.68 9.79
N ALA A 19 -3.22 -12.72 8.52
CA ALA A 19 -4.60 -13.01 8.15
C ALA A 19 -5.11 -14.28 8.84
N SER A 20 -6.31 -14.21 9.43
CA SER A 20 -6.90 -15.30 10.20
C SER A 20 -7.28 -16.52 9.34
N SER A 21 -7.47 -16.32 8.04
CA SER A 21 -7.90 -17.36 7.11
C SER A 21 -7.30 -17.20 5.71
N ARG A 22 -7.33 -18.28 4.92
CA ARG A 22 -6.93 -18.23 3.50
C ARG A 22 -7.86 -17.35 2.68
N VAL A 23 -9.14 -17.30 3.04
CA VAL A 23 -10.12 -16.46 2.35
C VAL A 23 -9.80 -14.99 2.59
N SER A 24 -9.51 -14.63 3.84
CA SER A 24 -9.08 -13.28 4.21
C SER A 24 -7.79 -12.88 3.51
N LEU A 25 -6.81 -13.79 3.43
CA LEU A 25 -5.55 -13.55 2.71
C LEU A 25 -5.80 -13.26 1.22
N LEU A 26 -6.64 -14.05 0.56
CA LEU A 26 -6.96 -13.85 -0.86
C LEU A 26 -7.71 -12.54 -1.10
N ALA A 27 -8.70 -12.22 -0.26
CA ALA A 27 -9.41 -10.95 -0.32
C ALA A 27 -8.46 -9.75 -0.09
N ALA A 28 -7.51 -9.88 0.85
CA ALA A 28 -6.52 -8.86 1.11
C ALA A 28 -5.57 -8.65 -0.09
N LEU A 29 -5.13 -9.73 -0.73
CA LEU A 29 -4.29 -9.67 -1.93
C LEU A 29 -5.02 -8.99 -3.10
N GLU A 30 -6.28 -9.37 -3.36
CA GLU A 30 -7.11 -8.73 -4.38
C GLU A 30 -7.27 -7.22 -4.10
N GLY A 31 -7.59 -6.86 -2.86
CA GLY A 31 -7.70 -5.46 -2.45
C GLY A 31 -6.39 -4.68 -2.62
N CYS A 32 -5.24 -5.30 -2.29
CA CYS A 32 -3.92 -4.70 -2.50
C CYS A 32 -3.63 -4.45 -3.98
N ILE A 33 -3.94 -5.40 -4.86
CA ILE A 33 -3.77 -5.26 -6.31
C ILE A 33 -4.60 -4.08 -6.83
N ASN A 34 -5.87 -4.00 -6.45
CA ASN A 34 -6.76 -2.90 -6.86
C ASN A 34 -6.26 -1.53 -6.36
N ARG A 35 -5.64 -1.50 -5.16
CA ARG A 35 -4.98 -0.28 -4.66
C ARG A 35 -3.71 0.07 -5.41
N TYR A 36 -2.88 -0.91 -5.78
CA TYR A 36 -1.70 -0.68 -6.60
C TYR A 36 -2.09 -0.08 -7.95
N GLU A 37 -3.12 -0.64 -8.59
CA GLU A 37 -3.66 -0.11 -9.84
C GLU A 37 -4.18 1.32 -9.64
N SER A 38 -4.87 1.62 -8.54
CA SER A 38 -5.34 2.97 -8.24
C SER A 38 -4.19 3.94 -7.95
N LEU A 39 -3.15 3.51 -7.24
CA LEU A 39 -1.95 4.29 -6.97
C LEU A 39 -1.23 4.64 -8.27
N HIS A 40 -1.12 3.67 -9.17
CA HIS A 40 -0.56 3.85 -10.49
C HIS A 40 -1.41 4.76 -11.37
N THR A 41 -2.66 4.38 -11.63
CA THR A 41 -3.52 5.07 -12.61
C THR A 41 -4.05 6.42 -12.15
N ARG A 42 -4.30 6.62 -10.84
CA ARG A 42 -4.89 7.85 -10.32
C ARG A 42 -3.88 8.80 -9.70
N ALA A 43 -2.86 8.28 -9.03
CA ALA A 43 -1.81 9.10 -8.42
C ALA A 43 -0.56 9.21 -9.31
N GLY A 44 -0.43 8.38 -10.36
CA GLY A 44 0.77 8.35 -11.18
C GLY A 44 1.98 7.91 -10.38
N MET A 45 1.81 7.01 -9.41
CA MET A 45 2.88 6.58 -8.50
C MET A 45 3.10 5.07 -8.54
N LEU A 46 4.35 4.66 -8.38
CA LEU A 46 4.78 3.28 -8.26
C LEU A 46 5.38 3.07 -6.87
N GLN A 47 4.79 2.18 -6.08
CA GLN A 47 5.34 1.77 -4.78
C GLN A 47 6.48 0.78 -5.04
N CYS A 48 7.72 1.22 -4.82
CA CYS A 48 8.94 0.45 -5.12
C CYS A 48 9.35 -0.52 -4.00
N ASP A 49 8.56 -0.64 -2.93
CA ASP A 49 8.84 -1.53 -1.79
C ASP A 49 7.66 -2.47 -1.50
N ILE A 50 7.50 -3.46 -2.36
CA ILE A 50 6.45 -4.48 -2.22
C ILE A 50 6.95 -5.56 -1.26
N SER A 51 6.43 -5.58 -0.04
CA SER A 51 6.73 -6.62 0.94
C SER A 51 5.47 -7.03 1.71
N PRO A 52 5.39 -8.28 2.23
CA PRO A 52 4.24 -8.71 3.05
C PRO A 52 3.99 -7.86 4.29
N ASN A 53 5.00 -7.13 4.77
CA ASN A 53 4.86 -6.22 5.91
C ASN A 53 4.19 -4.89 5.52
N ASN A 54 4.27 -4.53 4.24
CA ASN A 54 3.70 -3.29 3.69
C ASN A 54 2.29 -3.50 3.12
N LEU A 55 1.83 -4.77 3.08
CA LEU A 55 0.46 -5.14 2.74
C LEU A 55 -0.31 -5.36 4.04
N MET A 56 -1.41 -4.65 4.19
CA MET A 56 -2.25 -4.71 5.39
C MET A 56 -3.56 -5.41 5.08
N VAL A 57 -4.02 -6.25 5.99
CA VAL A 57 -5.33 -6.88 6.00
C VAL A 57 -6.17 -6.29 7.13
N ASN A 58 -7.38 -5.86 6.80
CA ASN A 58 -8.38 -5.42 7.75
C ASN A 58 -9.53 -6.45 7.78
N GLU A 59 -9.56 -7.25 8.86
CA GLU A 59 -10.59 -8.26 9.13
C GLU A 59 -11.64 -7.75 10.13
N ASP A 60 -11.60 -6.47 10.50
CA ASP A 60 -12.59 -5.86 11.36
C ASP A 60 -13.81 -5.46 10.53
N GLU A 61 -14.89 -6.23 10.68
CA GLU A 61 -16.17 -6.01 9.99
C GLU A 61 -16.88 -4.73 10.45
N ASP A 62 -16.58 -4.24 11.66
CA ASP A 62 -17.11 -2.98 12.19
C ASP A 62 -16.32 -1.77 11.69
N ASN A 63 -15.16 -1.99 11.05
CA ASN A 63 -14.34 -0.94 10.49
C ASN A 63 -14.75 -0.67 9.03
N PRO A 64 -15.30 0.52 8.70
CA PRO A 64 -15.73 0.87 7.34
C PRO A 64 -14.55 1.03 6.35
N SER A 65 -13.32 0.87 6.83
CA SER A 65 -12.10 0.92 6.04
C SER A 65 -11.96 -0.32 5.14
N GLN A 66 -11.67 -0.09 3.85
CA GLN A 66 -11.41 -1.14 2.84
C GLN A 66 -10.55 -2.31 3.39
N HIS A 67 -10.94 -3.56 3.11
CA HIS A 67 -10.33 -4.79 3.65
C HIS A 67 -8.82 -4.97 3.43
N ALA A 68 -8.19 -4.16 2.58
CA ALA A 68 -6.75 -4.21 2.32
C ALA A 68 -6.16 -2.82 2.16
N PHE A 69 -4.97 -2.56 2.71
CA PHE A 69 -4.25 -1.29 2.56
C PHE A 69 -2.79 -1.51 2.13
N LEU A 70 -2.27 -0.54 1.38
CA LEU A 70 -0.86 -0.41 1.06
C LEU A 70 -0.27 0.65 1.98
N ILE A 71 0.75 0.28 2.74
CA ILE A 71 1.53 1.21 3.57
C ILE A 71 2.97 1.27 3.06
N ASP A 72 3.73 2.21 3.61
CA ASP A 72 5.12 2.48 3.24
C ASP A 72 5.29 2.90 1.76
N LEU A 73 5.13 4.20 1.55
CA LEU A 73 5.32 4.87 0.27
C LEU A 73 6.58 5.75 0.29
N ASP A 74 7.48 5.57 1.25
CA ASP A 74 8.68 6.41 1.38
C ASP A 74 9.64 6.21 0.19
N LEU A 75 9.58 5.03 -0.44
CA LEU A 75 10.29 4.70 -1.68
C LEU A 75 9.44 4.86 -2.94
N ALA A 76 8.20 5.35 -2.83
CA ALA A 76 7.33 5.50 -3.99
C ALA A 76 7.83 6.58 -4.95
N ILE A 77 7.83 6.27 -6.24
CA ILE A 77 8.27 7.18 -7.29
C ILE A 77 7.09 7.60 -8.16
N LYS A 78 7.14 8.82 -8.72
CA LYS A 78 6.18 9.22 -9.74
C LYS A 78 6.51 8.51 -11.06
N GLU A 79 5.50 7.96 -11.72
CA GLU A 79 5.63 7.29 -13.02
C GLU A 79 6.08 8.27 -14.10
N ASP A 80 5.69 9.54 -14.00
CA ASP A 80 6.26 10.64 -14.79
C ASP A 80 7.73 10.84 -14.42
N ARG A 81 8.59 9.93 -14.87
CA ARG A 81 9.94 10.33 -15.26
C ARG A 81 9.74 11.33 -16.39
N GLU A 82 10.03 12.60 -16.12
CA GLU A 82 10.58 13.46 -17.15
C GLU A 82 11.60 12.59 -17.91
N LYS A 83 11.37 12.41 -19.21
CA LYS A 83 12.34 11.76 -20.10
C LYS A 83 13.72 12.27 -19.68
N PRO A 84 14.74 11.42 -19.50
CA PRO A 84 16.07 11.95 -19.30
C PRO A 84 16.33 12.91 -20.46
N LEU A 85 16.49 14.20 -20.16
CA LEU A 85 16.99 15.18 -21.11
C LEU A 85 18.47 14.81 -21.31
N GLY A 86 18.71 13.93 -22.26
CA GLY A 86 20.03 13.53 -22.71
C GLY A 86 19.84 12.93 -24.09
N VAL A 87 20.48 13.41 -25.15
CA VAL A 87 21.51 14.44 -25.32
C VAL A 87 21.39 14.97 -26.75
#